data_AF-A0A9E3MV47-F1
#
_entry.id   AF-A0A9E3MV47-F1
#
_cell.length_a   1.000
_cell.length_b   1.000
_cell.length_c   1.000
_cell.angle_alpha   90.00
_cell.angle_beta   90.00
_cell.angle_gamma   90.00
#
_symmetry.space_group_name_H-M   'P 1'
#
loop_
_entity.id
_entity.type
_entity.pdbx_description
1 polymer ?
#
loop_
_entity_poly.entity_id
_entity_poly.type
_entity_poly.pdbx_seq_one_letter_code
_entity_poly.pdbx_strand_id
1 'polypeptide(L)'
;TNFAGWAGANRGGGALHDGPLEPDVTSYDYDAPIDEYGRPTEKFWRFREVLAQYGPVGDLPPAPGVLQGDAYTHLSEWASLSAVLEERGGPPHEGPVPATFEELDVDRGLVRYEVTVPGPRQPYPLTARGLRDLAVVYVDGERAGVLTEEDVQLKEPVAGHARVELWVESLGRVNYGPRSGEAKGITGGLLHERQFLHGVRARGLRLDALDSVTGIGFGEVPGDGSPGLYRGEVSVRGAGDAVLELPGWTRGFVWVNGFNLGRYWSAGPQRTLYVPGPVLREGGNDVWVLDLEEAPANGTVLRFRAPGPAHENPLTTS
;
A
#
# COMPACT_ATOMS: atom_id res chain seq x y z
N THR A 1 -12.33 -8.65 0.30
CA THR A 1 -10.99 -8.04 0.42
C THR A 1 -10.52 -7.52 -0.92
N ASN A 2 -9.93 -6.32 -0.95
CA ASN A 2 -9.32 -5.68 -2.09
C ASN A 2 -7.82 -6.04 -2.18
N PHE A 3 -7.50 -7.28 -2.54
CA PHE A 3 -6.12 -7.78 -2.63
C PHE A 3 -5.25 -6.99 -3.65
N ALA A 4 -3.92 -7.19 -3.62
CA ALA A 4 -2.98 -6.73 -4.65
C ALA A 4 -3.01 -5.24 -5.04
N GLY A 5 -3.51 -4.37 -4.15
CA GLY A 5 -3.65 -2.93 -4.42
C GLY A 5 -4.85 -2.58 -5.31
N TRP A 6 -5.86 -3.44 -5.40
CA TRP A 6 -7.07 -3.21 -6.18
C TRP A 6 -8.11 -2.32 -5.47
N ALA A 7 -7.83 -1.87 -4.25
CA ALA A 7 -8.68 -0.90 -3.58
C ALA A 7 -8.80 0.38 -4.42
N GLY A 8 -10.02 0.87 -4.56
CA GLY A 8 -10.28 2.12 -5.25
C GLY A 8 -10.05 3.33 -4.34
N ALA A 9 -10.58 4.45 -4.78
CA ALA A 9 -10.65 5.67 -3.99
C ALA A 9 -11.88 6.47 -4.38
N ASN A 10 -12.29 7.35 -3.46
CA ASN A 10 -13.26 8.41 -3.70
C ASN A 10 -12.58 9.78 -3.56
N ARG A 11 -13.34 10.83 -3.84
CA ARG A 11 -12.92 12.21 -3.56
C ARG A 11 -14.07 12.97 -2.92
N GLY A 12 -13.76 13.72 -1.88
CA GLY A 12 -14.68 14.70 -1.30
C GLY A 12 -14.88 15.92 -2.20
N GLY A 13 -15.43 17.01 -1.66
CA GLY A 13 -15.54 18.29 -2.40
C GLY A 13 -16.82 18.47 -3.21
N GLY A 14 -17.93 17.86 -2.77
CA GLY A 14 -19.26 18.09 -3.32
C GLY A 14 -19.46 17.47 -4.70
N ALA A 15 -20.41 18.01 -5.48
CA ALA A 15 -20.83 17.41 -6.75
C ALA A 15 -19.73 17.29 -7.83
N LEU A 16 -18.64 18.07 -7.70
CA LEU A 16 -17.52 18.05 -8.63
C LEU A 16 -16.34 17.19 -8.16
N HIS A 17 -16.38 16.68 -6.92
CA HIS A 17 -15.36 15.79 -6.38
C HIS A 17 -13.95 16.42 -6.37
N ASP A 18 -13.85 17.75 -6.16
CA ASP A 18 -12.58 18.50 -6.18
C ASP A 18 -11.86 18.53 -4.81
N GLY A 19 -12.31 17.72 -3.86
CA GLY A 19 -11.70 17.58 -2.55
C GLY A 19 -10.50 16.62 -2.53
N PRO A 20 -9.96 16.36 -1.32
CA PRO A 20 -8.87 15.41 -1.14
C PRO A 20 -9.29 14.00 -1.56
N LEU A 21 -8.29 13.19 -1.92
CA LEU A 21 -8.48 11.78 -2.19
C LEU A 21 -8.78 11.04 -0.88
N GLU A 22 -9.78 10.17 -0.93
CA GLU A 22 -10.21 9.31 0.17
C GLU A 22 -10.00 7.86 -0.30
N PRO A 23 -8.80 7.29 -0.08
CA PRO A 23 -8.49 5.95 -0.55
C PRO A 23 -9.24 4.90 0.27
N ASP A 24 -9.83 3.92 -0.42
CA ASP A 24 -10.50 2.80 0.24
C ASP A 24 -9.47 1.91 0.95
N VAL A 25 -9.88 1.31 2.06
CA VAL A 25 -9.04 0.33 2.78
C VAL A 25 -8.97 -1.00 2.01
N THR A 26 -8.01 -1.84 2.38
CA THR A 26 -7.85 -3.18 1.79
C THR A 26 -8.99 -4.10 2.19
N SER A 27 -9.49 -3.99 3.42
CA SER A 27 -10.68 -4.73 3.84
C SER A 27 -11.90 -4.28 3.03
N TYR A 28 -12.69 -5.26 2.61
CA TYR A 28 -14.01 -4.99 2.02
C TYR A 28 -15.08 -5.77 2.78
N ASP A 29 -14.92 -5.83 4.11
CA ASP A 29 -15.90 -6.42 5.04
C ASP A 29 -17.28 -5.80 4.85
N TYR A 30 -17.32 -4.48 4.61
CA TYR A 30 -18.52 -3.73 4.23
C TYR A 30 -19.63 -3.72 5.30
N ASP A 31 -19.36 -4.22 6.52
CA ASP A 31 -20.41 -4.58 7.49
C ASP A 31 -21.49 -5.44 6.81
N ALA A 32 -21.07 -6.36 5.93
CA ALA A 32 -21.99 -7.19 5.17
C ALA A 32 -22.64 -8.26 6.07
N PRO A 33 -23.75 -8.88 5.63
CA PRO A 33 -24.29 -10.06 6.31
C PRO A 33 -23.26 -11.19 6.45
N ILE A 34 -22.35 -11.31 5.49
CA ILE A 34 -21.23 -12.25 5.55
C ILE A 34 -19.97 -11.39 5.68
N ASP A 35 -19.19 -11.60 6.75
CA ASP A 35 -17.99 -10.82 7.02
C ASP A 35 -16.85 -11.13 6.04
N GLU A 36 -15.74 -10.38 6.14
CA GLU A 36 -14.57 -10.55 5.26
C GLU A 36 -14.02 -11.99 5.21
N TYR A 37 -14.24 -12.78 6.27
CA TYR A 37 -13.76 -14.16 6.41
C TYR A 37 -14.81 -15.19 5.97
N GLY A 38 -15.92 -14.76 5.37
CA GLY A 38 -16.98 -15.65 4.91
C GLY A 38 -17.91 -16.15 6.03
N ARG A 39 -17.92 -15.51 7.21
CA ARG A 39 -18.70 -15.96 8.37
C ARG A 39 -20.04 -15.23 8.46
N PRO A 40 -21.12 -15.92 8.85
CA PRO A 40 -22.40 -15.27 9.16
C PRO A 40 -22.27 -14.25 10.31
N THR A 41 -22.72 -13.02 10.08
CA THR A 41 -22.85 -11.98 11.13
C THR A 41 -24.24 -11.99 11.75
N GLU A 42 -24.47 -11.19 12.79
CA GLU A 42 -25.83 -10.97 13.32
C GLU A 42 -26.79 -10.52 12.20
N LYS A 43 -26.32 -9.64 11.30
CA LYS A 43 -27.11 -9.14 10.16
C LYS A 43 -27.57 -10.26 9.23
N PHE A 44 -26.73 -11.28 8.99
CA PHE A 44 -27.12 -12.46 8.24
C PHE A 44 -28.26 -13.24 8.91
N TRP A 45 -28.16 -13.46 10.22
CA TRP A 45 -29.20 -14.17 10.96
C TRP A 45 -30.53 -13.41 10.94
N ARG A 46 -30.51 -12.08 11.10
CA ARG A 46 -31.70 -11.23 10.96
C ARG A 46 -32.31 -11.29 9.57
N PHE A 47 -31.49 -11.28 8.52
CA PHE A 47 -31.98 -11.42 7.15
C PHE A 47 -32.66 -12.77 6.96
N ARG A 48 -32.06 -13.84 7.51
CA ARG A 48 -32.61 -15.19 7.43
C ARG A 48 -33.96 -15.31 8.16
N GLU A 49 -34.13 -14.67 9.31
CA GLU A 49 -35.41 -14.59 10.04
C GLU A 49 -36.53 -13.96 9.20
N VAL A 50 -36.23 -12.86 8.50
CA VAL A 50 -37.20 -12.18 7.63
C VAL A 50 -37.51 -13.01 6.39
N LEU A 51 -36.49 -13.54 5.72
CA LEU A 51 -36.66 -14.32 4.49
C LEU A 51 -37.41 -15.63 4.73
N ALA A 52 -37.25 -16.26 5.89
CA ALA A 52 -37.97 -17.47 6.26
C ALA A 52 -39.50 -17.31 6.29
N GLN A 53 -40.00 -16.07 6.40
CA GLN A 53 -41.45 -15.79 6.32
C GLN A 53 -42.00 -15.89 4.89
N TYR A 54 -41.13 -15.80 3.88
CA TYR A 54 -41.50 -15.82 2.46
C TYR A 54 -41.19 -17.15 1.77
N GLY A 55 -40.47 -18.06 2.43
CA GLY A 55 -40.13 -19.38 1.90
C GLY A 55 -39.08 -20.12 2.73
N PRO A 56 -38.82 -21.40 2.42
CA PRO A 56 -37.79 -22.18 3.11
C PRO A 56 -36.39 -21.60 2.89
N VAL A 57 -35.58 -21.59 3.95
CA VAL A 57 -34.17 -21.18 3.93
C VAL A 57 -33.26 -22.42 4.09
N GLY A 58 -32.29 -22.61 3.19
CA GLY A 58 -31.44 -23.82 3.16
C GLY A 58 -30.37 -23.85 4.25
N ASP A 59 -29.87 -25.04 4.59
CA ASP A 59 -28.82 -25.22 5.60
C ASP A 59 -27.50 -24.52 5.22
N LEU A 60 -26.68 -24.20 6.23
CA LEU A 60 -25.40 -23.56 6.01
C LEU A 60 -24.30 -24.59 5.71
N PRO A 61 -23.30 -24.24 4.87
CA PRO A 61 -22.10 -25.05 4.74
C PRO A 61 -21.29 -25.04 6.06
N PRO A 62 -20.35 -25.99 6.23
CA PRO A 62 -19.37 -25.92 7.31
C PRO A 62 -18.59 -24.60 7.26
N ALA A 63 -18.23 -24.07 8.43
CA ALA A 63 -17.38 -22.89 8.51
C ALA A 63 -15.99 -23.17 7.92
N PRO A 64 -15.35 -22.18 7.28
CA PRO A 64 -13.95 -22.29 6.88
C PRO A 64 -13.05 -22.65 8.06
N GLY A 65 -12.02 -23.45 7.80
CA GLY A 65 -10.98 -23.74 8.78
C GLY A 65 -10.16 -22.48 9.06
N VAL A 66 -9.81 -22.26 10.32
CA VAL A 66 -8.94 -21.15 10.75
C VAL A 66 -7.57 -21.67 11.18
N LEU A 67 -6.57 -20.80 11.14
CA LEU A 67 -5.21 -21.09 11.60
C LEU A 67 -5.21 -21.64 13.05
N GLN A 68 -4.49 -22.74 13.27
CA GLN A 68 -4.37 -23.33 14.61
C GLN A 68 -3.19 -22.73 15.39
N GLY A 69 -3.52 -21.80 16.28
CA GLY A 69 -2.55 -21.14 17.15
C GLY A 69 -1.81 -19.99 16.45
N ASP A 70 -1.20 -19.13 17.26
CA ASP A 70 -0.48 -17.97 16.75
C ASP A 70 0.87 -18.41 16.14
N ALA A 71 1.24 -17.77 15.03
CA ALA A 71 2.55 -17.90 14.43
C ALA A 71 3.23 -16.54 14.30
N TYR A 72 4.56 -16.53 14.41
CA TYR A 72 5.36 -15.32 14.42
C TYR A 72 6.53 -15.49 13.46
N THR A 73 6.90 -14.42 12.78
CA THR A 73 8.13 -14.38 11.99
C THR A 73 8.85 -13.06 12.19
N HIS A 74 10.17 -13.12 12.12
CA HIS A 74 11.04 -11.95 12.03
C HIS A 74 11.53 -11.87 10.58
N LEU A 75 11.33 -10.71 9.94
CA LEU A 75 11.91 -10.49 8.63
C LEU A 75 13.40 -10.17 8.79
N SER A 76 14.25 -11.11 8.40
CA SER A 76 15.70 -11.10 8.62
C SER A 76 16.51 -10.71 7.38
N GLU A 77 15.85 -10.57 6.24
CA GLU A 77 16.45 -10.23 4.96
C GLU A 77 15.90 -8.88 4.48
N TRP A 78 16.74 -8.03 3.89
CA TRP A 78 16.33 -6.72 3.37
C TRP A 78 17.00 -6.36 2.04
N ALA A 79 16.26 -5.67 1.17
CA ALA A 79 16.77 -5.00 -0.02
C ALA A 79 16.21 -3.57 -0.09
N SER A 80 17.06 -2.61 -0.44
CA SER A 80 16.63 -1.21 -0.58
C SER A 80 15.61 -1.04 -1.71
N LEU A 81 14.73 -0.04 -1.60
CA LEU A 81 13.77 0.28 -2.68
C LEU A 81 14.48 0.51 -4.03
N SER A 82 15.65 1.15 -4.02
CA SER A 82 16.45 1.33 -5.23
C SER A 82 16.94 0.00 -5.80
N ALA A 83 17.47 -0.92 -4.99
CA ALA A 83 17.91 -2.24 -5.49
C ALA A 83 16.74 -3.04 -6.07
N VAL A 84 15.58 -3.00 -5.41
CA VAL A 84 14.34 -3.63 -5.89
C VAL A 84 13.90 -3.02 -7.22
N LEU A 85 13.90 -1.69 -7.35
CA LEU A 85 13.53 -0.99 -8.58
C LEU A 85 14.53 -1.26 -9.71
N GLU A 86 15.83 -1.40 -9.42
CA GLU A 86 16.82 -1.73 -10.44
C GLU A 86 16.61 -3.14 -11.02
N GLU A 87 16.27 -4.10 -10.17
CA GLU A 87 16.04 -5.51 -10.53
C GLU A 87 14.65 -5.75 -11.15
N ARG A 88 13.61 -5.05 -10.67
CA ARG A 88 12.20 -5.33 -11.02
C ARG A 88 11.48 -4.20 -11.72
N GLY A 89 12.05 -3.01 -11.72
CA GLY A 89 11.43 -1.85 -12.34
C GLY A 89 11.37 -1.98 -13.85
N GLY A 90 10.32 -1.40 -14.44
CA GLY A 90 10.16 -1.25 -15.87
C GLY A 90 11.30 -0.45 -16.52
N PRO A 91 11.29 -0.26 -17.84
CA PRO A 91 12.33 0.50 -18.53
C PRO A 91 12.42 1.94 -17.97
N PRO A 92 13.63 2.50 -17.83
CA PRO A 92 13.78 3.89 -17.44
C PRO A 92 13.22 4.80 -18.54
N HIS A 93 12.58 5.89 -18.12
CA HIS A 93 12.07 6.95 -18.97
C HIS A 93 12.78 8.25 -18.62
N GLU A 94 13.09 9.09 -19.61
CA GLU A 94 13.58 10.46 -19.40
C GLU A 94 12.80 11.40 -20.31
N GLY A 95 12.25 12.46 -19.72
CA GLY A 95 11.38 13.40 -20.42
C GLY A 95 11.56 14.85 -19.96
N PRO A 96 11.06 15.82 -20.73
CA PRO A 96 11.06 17.23 -20.32
C PRO A 96 10.14 17.48 -19.13
N VAL A 97 9.17 16.59 -18.87
CA VAL A 97 8.25 16.62 -17.71
C VAL A 97 8.16 15.22 -17.11
N PRO A 98 7.68 15.05 -15.87
CA PRO A 98 7.48 13.73 -15.27
C PRO A 98 6.45 12.92 -16.08
N ALA A 99 6.77 11.66 -16.41
CA ALA A 99 5.80 10.74 -17.00
C ALA A 99 4.77 10.29 -15.96
N THR A 100 3.52 10.14 -16.37
CA THR A 100 2.45 9.56 -15.53
C THR A 100 2.68 8.07 -15.30
N PHE A 101 1.95 7.50 -14.33
CA PHE A 101 1.97 6.05 -14.09
C PHE A 101 1.53 5.28 -15.34
N GLU A 102 0.51 5.76 -16.04
CA GLU A 102 -0.03 5.15 -17.25
C GLU A 102 0.97 5.15 -18.41
N GLU A 103 1.74 6.23 -18.59
CA GLU A 103 2.80 6.30 -19.61
C GLU A 103 3.97 5.34 -19.32
N LEU A 104 4.14 4.94 -18.05
CA LEU A 104 5.15 3.98 -17.61
C LEU A 104 4.62 2.54 -17.51
N ASP A 105 3.38 2.29 -17.93
CA ASP A 105 2.67 1.00 -17.78
C ASP A 105 2.60 0.51 -16.32
N VAL A 106 2.44 1.44 -15.38
CA VAL A 106 2.23 1.16 -13.96
C VAL A 106 0.74 1.25 -13.62
N ASP A 107 0.08 0.11 -13.52
CA ASP A 107 -1.29 0.04 -13.06
C ASP A 107 -1.38 0.15 -11.52
N ARG A 108 -0.58 -0.60 -10.76
CA ARG A 108 -0.51 -0.54 -9.30
C ARG A 108 0.95 -0.61 -8.87
N GLY A 109 1.35 0.26 -7.96
CA GLY A 109 2.69 0.29 -7.40
C GLY A 109 3.21 1.70 -7.25
N LEU A 110 4.46 1.91 -7.66
CA LEU A 110 5.26 3.09 -7.33
C LEU A 110 5.97 3.60 -8.58
N VAL A 111 6.29 4.90 -8.57
CA VAL A 111 7.21 5.49 -9.54
C VAL A 111 8.27 6.29 -8.79
N ARG A 112 9.55 6.04 -9.09
CA ARG A 112 10.64 6.91 -8.69
C ARG A 112 10.81 7.98 -9.76
N TYR A 113 10.67 9.25 -9.38
CA TYR A 113 11.04 10.40 -10.20
C TYR A 113 12.36 10.97 -9.71
N GLU A 114 13.25 11.34 -10.62
CA GLU A 114 14.53 11.95 -10.31
C GLU A 114 14.72 13.20 -11.17
N VAL A 115 15.15 14.30 -10.54
CA VAL A 115 15.44 15.55 -11.23
C VAL A 115 16.58 16.29 -10.54
N THR A 116 17.32 17.08 -11.31
CA THR A 116 18.38 17.94 -10.78
C THR A 116 17.88 19.38 -10.65
N VAL A 117 18.02 19.97 -9.47
CA VAL A 117 17.95 21.43 -9.30
C VAL A 117 19.29 21.98 -9.77
N PRO A 118 19.35 22.79 -10.86
CA PRO A 118 20.62 23.26 -11.38
C PRO A 118 21.22 24.28 -10.41
N GLY A 119 22.54 24.34 -10.36
CA GLY A 119 23.29 25.23 -9.48
C GLY A 119 24.26 26.14 -10.24
N PRO A 120 24.75 27.21 -9.59
CA PRO A 120 24.39 27.62 -8.23
C PRO A 120 23.00 28.30 -8.17
N ARG A 121 22.18 27.94 -7.17
CA ARG A 121 20.90 28.59 -6.86
C ARG A 121 20.74 28.73 -5.35
N GLN A 122 20.20 29.85 -4.91
CA GLN A 122 19.78 30.01 -3.52
C GLN A 122 18.61 29.05 -3.18
N PRO A 123 18.36 28.79 -1.89
CA PRO A 123 17.24 27.95 -1.49
C PRO A 123 15.91 28.53 -1.98
N TYR A 124 15.15 27.74 -2.74
CA TYR A 124 13.79 28.08 -3.13
C TYR A 124 12.82 26.92 -2.87
N PRO A 125 11.51 27.21 -2.73
CA PRO A 125 10.50 26.16 -2.61
C PRO A 125 10.54 25.20 -3.80
N LEU A 126 10.51 23.90 -3.53
CA LEU A 126 10.29 22.87 -4.53
C LEU A 126 8.82 22.47 -4.50
N THR A 127 8.12 22.56 -5.64
CA THR A 127 6.70 22.23 -5.76
C THR A 127 6.51 21.01 -6.65
N ALA A 128 5.71 20.03 -6.20
CA ALA A 128 5.17 18.99 -7.05
C ALA A 128 3.72 19.35 -7.40
N ARG A 129 3.47 19.71 -8.66
CA ARG A 129 2.14 20.08 -9.13
C ARG A 129 1.40 18.90 -9.72
N GLY A 130 0.10 18.84 -9.46
CA GLY A 130 -0.74 17.71 -9.84
C GLY A 130 -0.23 16.37 -9.28
N LEU A 131 0.34 16.37 -8.07
CA LEU A 131 0.80 15.17 -7.38
C LEU A 131 -0.40 14.27 -7.04
N ARG A 132 -0.32 13.02 -7.46
CA ARG A 132 -1.32 11.98 -7.25
C ARG A 132 -0.62 10.65 -6.93
N ASP A 133 -0.56 10.18 -5.68
CA ASP A 133 -1.29 10.70 -4.52
C ASP A 133 -0.36 11.08 -3.36
N LEU A 134 0.73 10.36 -3.17
CA LEU A 134 1.66 10.61 -2.07
C LEU A 134 3.10 10.46 -2.56
N ALA A 135 3.98 11.39 -2.18
CA ALA A 135 5.41 11.30 -2.47
C ALA A 135 6.26 11.35 -1.20
N VAL A 136 7.24 10.44 -1.07
CA VAL A 136 8.36 10.61 -0.14
C VAL A 136 9.52 11.22 -0.92
N VAL A 137 10.03 12.37 -0.45
CA VAL A 137 11.02 13.16 -1.17
C VAL A 137 12.38 13.08 -0.49
N TYR A 138 13.43 12.91 -1.29
CA TYR A 138 14.82 12.90 -0.87
C TYR A 138 15.60 13.98 -1.63
N VAL A 139 16.49 14.68 -0.94
CA VAL A 139 17.41 15.68 -1.51
C VAL A 139 18.82 15.24 -1.18
N ASP A 140 19.64 14.99 -2.20
CA ASP A 140 21.00 14.47 -2.09
C ASP A 140 21.12 13.20 -1.22
N GLY A 141 20.06 12.37 -1.26
CA GLY A 141 19.96 11.11 -0.51
C GLY A 141 19.37 11.25 0.90
N GLU A 142 19.15 12.47 1.39
CA GLU A 142 18.55 12.72 2.70
C GLU A 142 17.04 12.91 2.59
N ARG A 143 16.26 12.29 3.49
CA ARG A 143 14.79 12.40 3.50
C ARG A 143 14.36 13.83 3.83
N ALA A 144 13.71 14.49 2.89
CA ALA A 144 13.30 15.89 2.99
C ALA A 144 11.83 16.07 3.44
N GLY A 145 10.95 15.10 3.18
CA GLY A 145 9.57 15.15 3.64
C GLY A 145 8.61 14.22 2.90
N VAL A 146 7.33 14.29 3.30
CA VAL A 146 6.21 13.58 2.66
C VAL A 146 5.23 14.63 2.12
N LEU A 147 4.77 14.42 0.90
CA LEU A 147 3.84 15.28 0.17
C LEU A 147 2.55 14.50 -0.11
N THR A 148 1.38 15.06 0.23
CA THR A 148 0.07 14.37 0.11
C THR A 148 -1.02 15.21 -0.56
N GLU A 149 -0.76 16.48 -0.85
CA GLU A 149 -1.70 17.39 -1.51
C GLU A 149 -1.36 17.52 -3.01
N GLU A 150 -2.37 17.84 -3.83
CA GLU A 150 -2.24 17.86 -5.29
C GLU A 150 -1.27 18.93 -5.82
N ASP A 151 -1.24 20.10 -5.19
CA ASP A 151 -0.32 21.19 -5.52
C ASP A 151 0.44 21.59 -4.25
N VAL A 152 1.58 20.94 -3.99
CA VAL A 152 2.24 20.99 -2.68
C VAL A 152 3.72 21.29 -2.76
N GLN A 153 4.20 22.04 -1.78
CA GLN A 153 5.59 22.44 -1.64
C GLN A 153 6.27 21.61 -0.55
N LEU A 154 7.53 21.25 -0.78
CA LEU A 154 8.40 20.83 0.30
C LEU A 154 8.47 21.95 1.35
N LYS A 155 8.42 21.57 2.62
CA LYS A 155 8.44 22.50 3.75
C LYS A 155 9.74 23.31 3.78
N GLU A 156 10.87 22.62 3.60
CA GLU A 156 12.19 23.25 3.56
C GLU A 156 12.58 23.56 2.10
N PRO A 157 13.12 24.76 1.81
CA PRO A 157 13.55 25.12 0.47
C PRO A 157 14.82 24.36 0.06
N VAL A 158 14.97 24.12 -1.24
CA VAL A 158 16.10 23.35 -1.80
C VAL A 158 17.06 24.31 -2.50
N ALA A 159 18.36 24.26 -2.20
CA ALA A 159 19.39 24.99 -2.93
C ALA A 159 19.89 24.18 -4.13
N GLY A 160 20.43 24.87 -5.15
CA GLY A 160 21.10 24.21 -6.28
C GLY A 160 22.61 24.36 -6.18
N HIS A 161 23.43 23.38 -6.56
CA HIS A 161 23.09 22.13 -7.24
C HIS A 161 22.62 21.06 -6.24
N ALA A 162 21.53 20.35 -6.56
CA ALA A 162 21.02 19.24 -5.76
C ALA A 162 20.31 18.19 -6.64
N ARG A 163 20.39 16.92 -6.24
CA ARG A 163 19.61 15.82 -6.82
C ARG A 163 18.38 15.56 -5.97
N VAL A 164 17.20 15.61 -6.59
CA VAL A 164 15.93 15.36 -5.92
C VAL A 164 15.35 14.05 -6.43
N GLU A 165 14.96 13.18 -5.51
CA GLU A 165 14.20 11.97 -5.79
C GLU A 165 12.81 12.06 -5.14
N LEU A 166 11.77 11.64 -5.86
CA LEU A 166 10.41 11.51 -5.33
C LEU A 166 9.93 10.08 -5.57
N TRP A 167 9.68 9.35 -4.49
CA TRP A 167 9.03 8.04 -4.53
C TRP A 167 7.52 8.24 -4.40
N VAL A 168 6.83 8.12 -5.52
CA VAL A 168 5.39 8.40 -5.61
C VAL A 168 4.60 7.11 -5.57
N GLU A 169 3.58 7.07 -4.72
CA GLU A 169 2.60 5.99 -4.61
C GLU A 169 1.24 6.42 -5.16
N SER A 170 0.59 5.50 -5.87
CA SER A 170 -0.84 5.57 -6.17
C SER A 170 -1.64 4.93 -5.04
N LEU A 171 -2.45 5.72 -4.34
CA LEU A 171 -3.31 5.23 -3.26
C LEU A 171 -4.62 4.60 -3.75
N GLY A 172 -4.86 4.61 -5.05
CA GLY A 172 -6.03 4.02 -5.71
C GLY A 172 -6.62 5.00 -6.71
N ARG A 173 -7.08 4.51 -7.87
CA ARG A 173 -7.77 5.37 -8.84
C ARG A 173 -9.21 5.62 -8.38
N VAL A 174 -9.68 6.83 -8.64
CA VAL A 174 -11.06 7.21 -8.34
C VAL A 174 -12.01 6.31 -9.13
N ASN A 175 -12.93 5.65 -8.44
CA ASN A 175 -13.84 4.65 -9.03
C ASN A 175 -15.28 5.18 -9.22
N TYR A 176 -15.56 6.41 -8.80
CA TYR A 176 -16.88 7.04 -8.93
C TYR A 176 -16.79 8.56 -9.13
N GLY A 177 -17.69 9.10 -9.96
CA GLY A 177 -17.86 10.54 -10.18
C GLY A 177 -16.97 11.13 -11.29
N PRO A 178 -16.97 12.47 -11.44
CA PRO A 178 -16.34 13.16 -12.57
C PRO A 178 -14.81 13.04 -12.60
N ARG A 179 -14.18 12.58 -11.52
CA ARG A 179 -12.73 12.40 -11.38
C ARG A 179 -12.27 10.96 -11.68
N SER A 180 -13.18 10.08 -12.12
CA SER A 180 -12.86 8.69 -12.46
C SER A 180 -11.76 8.60 -13.52
N GLY A 181 -10.81 7.68 -13.30
CA GLY A 181 -9.73 7.41 -14.26
C GLY A 181 -8.66 8.51 -14.34
N GLU A 182 -8.57 9.40 -13.35
CA GLU A 182 -7.50 10.38 -13.30
C GLU A 182 -6.11 9.72 -13.29
N ALA A 183 -5.20 10.27 -14.11
CA ALA A 183 -3.82 9.79 -14.18
C ALA A 183 -3.10 9.97 -12.84
N LYS A 184 -2.18 9.05 -12.53
CA LYS A 184 -1.38 9.06 -11.30
C LYS A 184 0.05 9.51 -11.56
N GLY A 185 0.77 9.88 -10.51
CA GLY A 185 2.12 10.44 -10.57
C GLY A 185 2.13 11.96 -10.40
N ILE A 186 3.05 12.63 -11.09
CA ILE A 186 3.19 14.10 -11.04
C ILE A 186 2.70 14.66 -12.38
N THR A 187 1.44 15.09 -12.42
CA THR A 187 0.76 15.46 -13.68
C THR A 187 0.96 16.92 -14.10
N GLY A 188 1.31 17.80 -13.15
CA GLY A 188 1.50 19.24 -13.36
C GLY A 188 2.95 19.70 -13.40
N GLY A 189 3.92 18.78 -13.25
CA GLY A 189 5.35 19.05 -13.29
C GLY A 189 6.00 19.40 -11.95
N LEU A 190 7.34 19.49 -11.96
CA LEU A 190 8.16 19.87 -10.82
C LEU A 190 8.66 21.31 -11.01
N LEU A 191 8.52 22.14 -9.97
CA LEU A 191 8.96 23.53 -10.00
C LEU A 191 9.96 23.82 -8.89
N HIS A 192 10.95 24.66 -9.23
CA HIS A 192 11.80 25.35 -8.27
C HIS A 192 11.42 26.83 -8.31
N GLU A 193 10.77 27.33 -7.26
CA GLU A 193 10.02 28.58 -7.25
C GLU A 193 8.97 28.62 -8.39
N ARG A 194 9.22 29.40 -9.46
CA ARG A 194 8.34 29.57 -10.63
C ARG A 194 8.88 28.86 -11.87
N GLN A 195 10.03 28.20 -11.78
CA GLN A 195 10.71 27.61 -12.92
C GLN A 195 10.45 26.10 -12.95
N PHE A 196 9.99 25.59 -14.10
CA PHE A 196 9.93 24.15 -14.31
C PHE A 196 11.33 23.54 -14.31
N LEU A 197 11.44 22.40 -13.64
CA LEU A 197 12.58 21.52 -13.76
C LEU A 197 12.30 20.51 -14.87
N HIS A 198 13.23 20.40 -15.81
CA HIS A 198 13.16 19.52 -16.98
C HIS A 198 14.23 18.43 -16.90
N GLY A 199 14.16 17.43 -17.78
CA GLY A 199 15.07 16.28 -17.76
C GLY A 199 14.75 15.33 -16.60
N VAL A 200 13.45 15.12 -16.36
CA VAL A 200 12.96 14.26 -15.29
C VAL A 200 13.14 12.81 -15.74
N ARG A 201 13.86 12.04 -14.94
CA ARG A 201 13.95 10.59 -15.09
C ARG A 201 12.86 9.94 -14.27
N ALA A 202 12.23 8.92 -14.80
CA ALA A 202 11.17 8.17 -14.13
C ALA A 202 11.37 6.68 -14.34
N ARG A 203 11.08 5.88 -13.32
CA ARG A 203 11.05 4.43 -13.44
C ARG A 203 9.97 3.84 -12.54
N GLY A 204 9.12 3.00 -13.13
CA GLY A 204 7.98 2.38 -12.48
C GLY A 204 8.31 1.03 -11.85
N LEU A 205 7.73 0.74 -10.68
CA LEU A 205 7.70 -0.56 -10.04
C LEU A 205 6.25 -1.00 -9.92
N ARG A 206 5.87 -2.04 -10.67
CA ARG A 206 4.55 -2.66 -10.53
C ARG A 206 4.52 -3.62 -9.35
N LEU A 207 3.38 -3.73 -8.67
CA LEU A 207 3.24 -4.65 -7.53
C LEU A 207 3.34 -6.13 -7.93
N ASP A 208 2.86 -6.49 -9.12
CA ASP A 208 2.91 -7.88 -9.62
C ASP A 208 4.34 -8.34 -9.96
N ALA A 209 5.26 -7.42 -10.20
CA ALA A 209 6.70 -7.72 -10.32
C ALA A 209 7.30 -8.27 -9.02
N LEU A 210 6.59 -8.15 -7.90
CA LEU A 210 6.95 -8.67 -6.57
C LEU A 210 6.13 -9.89 -6.15
N ASP A 211 5.30 -10.48 -7.03
CA ASP A 211 4.69 -11.79 -6.78
C ASP A 211 5.76 -12.90 -6.70
N SER A 212 6.96 -12.62 -7.23
CA SER A 212 8.18 -13.38 -6.95
C SER A 212 9.36 -12.44 -6.69
N VAL A 213 10.12 -12.76 -5.64
CA VAL A 213 11.33 -12.03 -5.25
C VAL A 213 12.62 -12.72 -5.69
N THR A 214 12.54 -13.77 -6.53
CA THR A 214 13.71 -14.50 -7.02
C THR A 214 14.65 -13.60 -7.82
N GLY A 215 15.93 -13.53 -7.45
CA GLY A 215 16.94 -12.71 -8.13
C GLY A 215 17.20 -11.37 -7.44
N ILE A 216 16.30 -10.91 -6.57
CA ILE A 216 16.59 -9.76 -5.71
C ILE A 216 17.67 -10.16 -4.71
N GLY A 217 18.76 -9.39 -4.68
CA GLY A 217 19.85 -9.56 -3.72
C GLY A 217 19.44 -9.01 -2.35
N PHE A 218 19.11 -9.91 -1.42
CA PHE A 218 18.85 -9.55 -0.03
C PHE A 218 20.14 -9.53 0.79
N GLY A 219 20.25 -8.55 1.68
CA GLY A 219 21.30 -8.40 2.68
C GLY A 219 20.73 -8.32 4.09
N GLU A 220 21.55 -7.82 5.01
CA GLU A 220 21.15 -7.62 6.40
C GLU A 220 20.10 -6.52 6.54
N VAL A 221 19.21 -6.68 7.52
CA VAL A 221 18.21 -5.68 7.88
C VAL A 221 18.88 -4.47 8.53
N PRO A 222 18.65 -3.25 8.02
CA PRO A 222 19.22 -2.04 8.62
C PRO A 222 18.52 -1.71 9.95
N GLY A 223 19.29 -1.20 10.91
CA GLY A 223 18.81 -0.85 12.26
C GLY A 223 18.12 0.51 12.37
N ASP A 224 17.96 1.23 11.26
CA ASP A 224 17.42 2.59 11.20
C ASP A 224 15.98 2.68 10.66
N GLY A 225 15.35 1.54 10.37
CA GLY A 225 13.97 1.50 9.85
C GLY A 225 13.84 1.88 8.37
N SER A 226 14.94 1.84 7.60
CA SER A 226 14.95 2.24 6.18
C SER A 226 13.89 1.55 5.31
N PRO A 227 13.13 2.29 4.48
CA PRO A 227 12.20 1.72 3.51
C PRO A 227 12.85 0.70 2.58
N GLY A 228 12.11 -0.32 2.20
CA GLY A 228 12.63 -1.40 1.36
C GLY A 228 11.77 -2.64 1.38
N LEU A 229 12.29 -3.69 0.76
CA LEU A 229 11.67 -5.00 0.73
C LEU A 229 12.30 -5.87 1.81
N TYR A 230 11.49 -6.25 2.79
CA TYR A 230 11.85 -7.13 3.89
C TYR A 230 11.33 -8.54 3.62
N ARG A 231 12.10 -9.56 3.98
CA ARG A 231 11.73 -10.97 3.76
C ARG A 231 12.04 -11.85 4.98
N GLY A 232 11.21 -12.86 5.18
CA GLY A 232 11.37 -13.90 6.20
C GLY A 232 10.49 -15.11 5.91
N GLU A 233 10.54 -16.09 6.81
CA GLU A 233 9.74 -17.31 6.74
C GLU A 233 8.91 -17.48 8.03
N VAL A 234 7.66 -17.91 7.90
CA VAL A 234 6.81 -18.27 9.04
C VAL A 234 6.45 -19.76 8.96
N SER A 235 6.58 -20.47 10.08
CA SER A 235 6.09 -21.84 10.20
C SER A 235 4.71 -21.84 10.85
N VAL A 236 3.72 -22.42 10.17
CA VAL A 236 2.34 -22.53 10.67
C VAL A 236 1.97 -23.98 10.93
N ARG A 237 1.08 -24.19 11.91
CA ARG A 237 0.46 -25.49 12.21
C ARG A 237 -1.05 -25.36 12.05
N GLY A 238 -1.68 -26.32 11.39
CA GLY A 238 -3.10 -26.27 11.05
C GLY A 238 -3.43 -25.07 10.17
N ALA A 239 -2.94 -25.07 8.93
CA ALA A 239 -3.23 -24.01 7.96
C ALA A 239 -4.76 -23.80 7.77
N GLY A 240 -5.15 -22.54 7.74
CA GLY A 240 -6.54 -22.08 7.60
C GLY A 240 -6.56 -20.55 7.54
N ASP A 241 -7.75 -19.97 7.44
CA ASP A 241 -7.93 -18.53 7.42
C ASP A 241 -7.26 -17.88 8.63
N ALA A 242 -6.55 -16.79 8.39
CA ALA A 242 -5.80 -16.06 9.40
C ALA A 242 -5.92 -14.55 9.20
N VAL A 243 -5.45 -13.79 10.19
CA VAL A 243 -5.16 -12.37 10.06
C VAL A 243 -3.69 -12.13 10.35
N LEU A 244 -3.11 -11.20 9.60
CA LEU A 244 -1.74 -10.74 9.76
C LEU A 244 -1.73 -9.37 10.45
N GLU A 245 -0.99 -9.27 11.55
CA GLU A 245 -0.69 -8.02 12.25
C GLU A 245 0.76 -7.60 11.97
N LEU A 246 0.95 -6.30 11.75
CA LEU A 246 2.25 -5.67 11.47
C LEU A 246 2.56 -4.59 12.52
N PRO A 247 2.82 -4.96 13.79
CA PRO A 247 3.04 -4.00 14.85
C PRO A 247 4.27 -3.12 14.58
N GLY A 248 4.11 -1.81 14.70
CA GLY A 248 5.19 -0.84 14.51
C GLY A 248 5.52 -0.51 13.05
N TRP A 249 4.92 -1.20 12.07
CA TRP A 249 5.08 -0.86 10.66
C TRP A 249 4.18 0.32 10.28
N THR A 250 4.63 1.13 9.33
CA THR A 250 3.92 2.36 8.98
C THR A 250 3.01 2.17 7.78
N ARG A 251 3.56 1.83 6.60
CA ARG A 251 2.78 1.81 5.36
C ARG A 251 3.48 1.01 4.26
N GLY A 252 2.71 0.20 3.55
CA GLY A 252 3.27 -0.64 2.50
C GLY A 252 2.35 -1.76 2.01
N PHE A 253 2.95 -2.80 1.45
CA PHE A 253 2.26 -3.98 0.92
C PHE A 253 2.88 -5.27 1.47
N VAL A 254 2.07 -6.34 1.56
CA VAL A 254 2.53 -7.63 2.08
C VAL A 254 2.18 -8.77 1.14
N TRP A 255 3.09 -9.72 1.02
CA TRP A 255 2.87 -10.97 0.30
C TRP A 255 3.13 -12.17 1.22
N VAL A 256 2.36 -13.22 1.00
CA VAL A 256 2.57 -14.55 1.59
C VAL A 256 2.58 -15.55 0.45
N ASN A 257 3.66 -16.32 0.32
CA ASN A 257 3.85 -17.31 -0.75
C ASN A 257 3.58 -16.75 -2.17
N GLY A 258 3.94 -15.50 -2.43
CA GLY A 258 3.71 -14.83 -3.72
C GLY A 258 2.32 -14.21 -3.90
N PHE A 259 1.42 -14.37 -2.94
CA PHE A 259 0.10 -13.76 -2.99
C PHE A 259 0.08 -12.41 -2.27
N ASN A 260 -0.19 -11.33 -3.00
CA ASN A 260 -0.26 -9.98 -2.46
C ASN A 260 -1.55 -9.76 -1.65
N LEU A 261 -1.41 -9.67 -0.33
CA LEU A 261 -2.50 -9.44 0.62
C LEU A 261 -3.10 -8.02 0.53
N GLY A 262 -2.39 -7.09 -0.09
CA GLY A 262 -2.79 -5.70 -0.27
C GLY A 262 -2.05 -4.74 0.66
N ARG A 263 -2.58 -3.51 0.74
CA ARG A 263 -1.95 -2.40 1.44
C ARG A 263 -2.24 -2.48 2.94
N TYR A 264 -1.22 -2.25 3.77
CA TYR A 264 -1.40 -1.92 5.18
C TYR A 264 -1.05 -0.44 5.43
N TRP A 265 -1.69 0.18 6.42
CA TRP A 265 -1.35 1.52 6.85
C TRP A 265 -1.71 1.72 8.33
N SER A 266 -0.74 2.16 9.13
CA SER A 266 -0.89 2.48 10.54
C SER A 266 -1.86 3.64 10.83
N ALA A 267 -2.33 4.36 9.82
CA ALA A 267 -3.42 5.33 9.98
C ALA A 267 -4.74 4.65 10.40
N GLY A 268 -4.96 3.38 10.02
CA GLY A 268 -6.21 2.67 10.24
C GLY A 268 -7.33 3.13 9.29
N PRO A 269 -8.60 2.74 9.57
CA PRO A 269 -9.06 1.97 10.73
C PRO A 269 -8.64 0.49 10.70
N GLN A 270 -8.33 -0.06 9.52
CA GLN A 270 -7.86 -1.43 9.35
C GLN A 270 -6.47 -1.61 9.99
N ARG A 271 -6.33 -2.59 10.89
CA ARG A 271 -5.06 -2.90 11.59
C ARG A 271 -4.48 -4.27 11.25
N THR A 272 -5.24 -5.09 10.51
CA THR A 272 -4.85 -6.43 10.13
C THR A 272 -5.17 -6.69 8.66
N LEU A 273 -4.38 -7.54 8.01
CA LEU A 273 -4.67 -8.05 6.66
C LEU A 273 -5.25 -9.46 6.76
N TYR A 274 -6.31 -9.73 6.01
CA TYR A 274 -6.83 -11.09 5.88
C TYR A 274 -5.86 -11.95 5.08
N VAL A 275 -5.53 -13.13 5.61
CA VAL A 275 -4.75 -14.17 4.93
C VAL A 275 -5.67 -15.35 4.66
N PRO A 276 -6.08 -15.58 3.39
CA PRO A 276 -6.91 -16.72 3.04
C PRO A 276 -6.19 -18.04 3.33
N GLY A 277 -6.90 -19.01 3.89
CA GLY A 277 -6.37 -20.34 4.18
C GLY A 277 -5.67 -21.01 3.00
N PRO A 278 -6.19 -20.93 1.75
CA PRO A 278 -5.52 -21.47 0.57
C PRO A 278 -4.15 -20.84 0.23
N VAL A 279 -3.85 -19.65 0.76
CA VAL A 279 -2.54 -18.99 0.60
C VAL A 279 -1.51 -19.62 1.54
N LEU A 280 -1.94 -20.12 2.71
CA LEU A 280 -1.08 -20.74 3.71
C LEU A 280 -0.89 -22.24 3.45
N ARG A 281 0.28 -22.74 3.83
CA ARG A 281 0.67 -24.16 3.75
C ARG A 281 1.08 -24.63 5.13
N GLU A 282 0.77 -25.88 5.47
CA GLU A 282 1.32 -26.51 6.68
C GLU A 282 2.86 -26.48 6.65
N GLY A 283 3.50 -26.04 7.74
CA GLY A 283 4.94 -25.84 7.77
C GLY A 283 5.38 -24.45 7.29
N GLY A 284 6.48 -24.37 6.54
CA GLY A 284 7.13 -23.10 6.15
C GLY A 284 6.38 -22.34 5.06
N ASN A 285 6.30 -21.01 5.22
CA ASN A 285 5.69 -20.07 4.28
C ASN A 285 6.60 -18.84 4.12
N ASP A 286 6.88 -18.45 2.89
CA ASP A 286 7.62 -17.22 2.61
C ASP A 286 6.72 -15.99 2.84
N VAL A 287 7.28 -14.97 3.47
CA VAL A 287 6.60 -13.70 3.71
C VAL A 287 7.53 -12.56 3.32
N TRP A 288 7.01 -11.58 2.60
CA TRP A 288 7.74 -10.33 2.37
C TRP A 288 6.85 -9.10 2.47
N VAL A 289 7.46 -8.01 2.93
CA VAL A 289 6.84 -6.72 3.18
C VAL A 289 7.60 -5.66 2.39
N LEU A 290 6.91 -4.97 1.50
CA LEU A 290 7.41 -3.75 0.89
C LEU A 290 7.01 -2.58 1.80
N ASP A 291 7.96 -2.05 2.58
CA ASP A 291 7.77 -0.84 3.39
C ASP A 291 8.16 0.41 2.60
N LEU A 292 7.32 1.44 2.74
CA LEU A 292 7.39 2.67 1.94
C LEU A 292 7.60 3.92 2.79
N GLU A 293 7.87 3.78 4.09
CA GLU A 293 7.97 4.94 4.96
C GLU A 293 8.95 4.74 6.11
N GLU A 294 8.65 3.83 7.03
CA GLU A 294 9.48 3.54 8.20
C GLU A 294 9.07 2.18 8.77
N ALA A 295 10.02 1.24 8.75
CA ALA A 295 9.90 -0.05 9.41
C ALA A 295 10.26 0.05 10.90
N PRO A 296 9.76 -0.86 11.76
CA PRO A 296 10.07 -0.82 13.18
C PRO A 296 11.57 -0.99 13.45
N ALA A 297 12.19 -0.02 14.14
CA ALA A 297 13.62 -0.05 14.48
C ALA A 297 14.02 -1.24 15.38
N ASN A 298 13.08 -1.78 16.17
CA ASN A 298 13.31 -2.90 17.09
C ASN A 298 12.29 -4.03 16.84
N GLY A 299 12.63 -4.91 15.90
CA GLY A 299 11.88 -6.13 15.62
C GLY A 299 10.90 -5.97 14.46
N THR A 300 11.34 -6.42 13.29
CA THR A 300 10.55 -6.63 12.06
C THR A 300 9.61 -7.85 12.21
N VAL A 301 8.82 -7.85 13.29
CA VAL A 301 7.96 -8.97 13.66
C VAL A 301 6.63 -8.85 12.93
N LEU A 302 6.18 -9.98 12.40
CA LEU A 302 4.82 -10.17 11.91
C LEU A 302 4.13 -11.23 12.76
N ARG A 303 2.83 -11.06 13.02
CA ARG A 303 2.02 -12.02 13.78
C ARG A 303 0.85 -12.51 12.95
N PHE A 304 0.77 -13.82 12.79
CA PHE A 304 -0.37 -14.52 12.23
C PHE A 304 -1.20 -15.09 13.37
N ARG A 305 -2.51 -14.91 13.30
CA ARG A 305 -3.45 -15.50 14.26
C ARG A 305 -4.76 -15.86 13.58
N ALA A 306 -5.56 -16.70 14.21
CA ALA A 306 -6.95 -16.89 13.76
C ALA A 306 -7.71 -15.55 13.78
N PRO A 307 -8.65 -15.33 12.84
CA PRO A 307 -9.55 -14.19 12.91
C PRO A 307 -10.25 -14.17 14.27
N GLY A 308 -10.36 -12.99 14.89
CA GLY A 308 -11.12 -12.82 16.13
C GLY A 308 -12.59 -13.22 15.96
N PRO A 309 -13.38 -13.34 17.04
CA PRO A 309 -14.81 -13.63 16.92
C PRO A 309 -15.47 -12.65 15.93
N ALA A 310 -16.49 -13.12 15.20
CA ALA A 310 -17.28 -12.24 14.33
C ALA A 310 -17.74 -11.03 15.14
N HIS A 311 -17.66 -9.84 14.56
CA HIS A 311 -18.05 -8.61 15.25
C HIS A 311 -19.49 -8.77 15.78
N GLU A 312 -19.64 -8.80 17.11
CA GLU A 312 -20.90 -8.46 17.76
C GLU A 312 -21.07 -6.97 17.50
N ASN A 313 -22.01 -6.62 16.62
CA ASN A 313 -22.28 -5.22 16.33
C ASN A 313 -22.82 -4.60 17.63
N PRO A 314 -22.17 -3.58 18.22
CA PRO A 314 -22.84 -2.78 19.22
C PRO A 314 -23.86 -1.94 18.46
N LEU A 315 -25.02 -2.53 18.16
CA LEU A 315 -26.25 -1.79 17.95
C LEU A 315 -26.67 -1.17 19.30
N THR A 316 -25.79 -0.39 19.92
CA THR A 316 -26.17 0.63 20.89
C THR A 316 -26.39 1.90 20.10
N THR A 317 -27.54 1.95 19.44
CA THR A 317 -28.21 3.22 19.14
C THR A 317 -28.55 3.90 20.46
N SER A 318 -27.95 5.07 20.70
CA SER A 318 -28.55 6.15 21.47
C SER A 318 -28.19 7.47 20.83
#